data_AF-A0A1J3IHH9-F1
#
_entry.id   AF-A0A1J3IHH9-F1
#
_cell.length_a   1.000
_cell.length_b   1.000
_cell.length_c   1.000
_cell.angle_alpha   90.00
_cell.angle_beta   90.00
_cell.angle_gamma   90.00
#
_symmetry.space_group_name_H-M   'P 1'
#
loop_
_entity.id
_entity.type
_entity.pdbx_description
1 polymer ?
#
loop_
_entity_poly.entity_id
_entity_poly.type
_entity_poly.pdbx_seq_one_letter_code
_entity_poly.pdbx_strand_id
1 'polypeptide(L)'
;GIESCAVVYSPYSSNPEVWPSIPEVKSIVEKFEVMPEIDQEKKMVDHEGFLRQTITKTLDINMRKMKENKELMMKEAMFVLLNGKG
;
A
#
# COMPACT_ATOMS: atom_id res chain seq x y z
N GLY A 1 1.11 6.12 18.52
CA GLY A 1 1.73 6.66 17.28
C GLY A 1 2.70 5.65 16.73
N ILE A 2 3.19 5.84 15.50
CA ILE A 2 4.29 5.06 14.94
C ILE A 2 5.58 5.87 15.15
N GLU A 3 6.63 5.25 15.68
CA GLU A 3 7.97 5.86 15.70
C GLU A 3 8.51 5.86 14.26
N SER A 4 8.84 7.05 13.74
CA SER A 4 9.18 7.24 12.33
C SER A 4 10.24 8.32 12.18
N CYS A 5 11.06 8.20 11.13
CA CYS A 5 12.08 9.17 10.79
C CYS A 5 12.25 9.28 9.27
N ALA A 6 12.86 10.36 8.82
CA ALA A 6 13.24 10.55 7.41
C ALA A 6 14.64 11.17 7.32
N VAL A 7 15.42 10.67 6.36
CA VAL A 7 16.73 11.20 5.99
C VAL A 7 16.73 11.44 4.50
N VAL A 8 16.83 12.70 4.07
CA VAL A 8 16.72 13.10 2.67
C VAL A 8 18.04 13.73 2.22
N TYR A 9 18.66 13.13 1.21
CA TYR A 9 19.86 13.66 0.58
C TYR A 9 19.48 14.49 -0.65
N SER A 10 19.91 15.74 -0.66
CA SER A 10 19.78 16.62 -1.83
C SER A 10 21.09 16.60 -2.62
N PRO A 11 21.05 16.55 -3.96
CA PRO A 11 22.26 16.68 -4.77
C PRO A 11 22.91 18.07 -4.67
N TYR A 12 22.23 19.03 -4.04
CA TYR A 12 22.69 20.42 -3.87
C TYR A 12 23.22 20.73 -2.47
N SER A 13 23.18 19.76 -1.54
CA SER A 13 23.65 19.93 -0.16
C SER A 13 24.53 18.76 0.25
N SER A 14 25.64 19.05 0.94
CA SER A 14 26.52 18.02 1.49
C SER A 14 25.93 17.34 2.73
N ASN A 15 24.99 17.99 3.42
CA ASN A 15 24.36 17.46 4.63
C ASN A 15 22.90 17.06 4.32
N PRO A 16 22.44 15.90 4.81
CA PRO A 16 21.06 15.49 4.64
C PRO A 16 20.11 16.33 5.50
N GLU A 17 18.88 16.49 5.02
CA GLU A 17 17.76 16.96 5.83
C GLU A 17 17.23 15.79 6.64
N VAL A 18 16.99 16.01 7.93
CA VAL A 18 16.59 14.96 8.87
C VAL A 18 15.36 15.38 9.65
N TRP A 19 14.47 14.42 9.90
CA TRP A 19 13.29 14.58 10.74
C TRP A 19 13.13 13.35 11.64
N PRO A 20 12.76 13.50 12.93
CA PRO A 20 12.42 14.76 13.62
C PRO A 20 13.63 15.58 14.11
N SER A 21 14.68 14.93 14.60
CA SER A 21 15.95 15.55 14.98
C SER A 21 17.09 14.54 14.88
N ILE A 22 18.36 14.98 14.78
CA ILE A 22 19.51 14.06 14.65
C ILE A 22 19.56 13.01 15.78
N PRO A 23 19.42 13.36 17.07
CA PRO A 23 19.49 12.37 18.14
C PRO A 23 18.36 11.34 18.09
N GLU A 24 17.15 11.79 17.76
CA GLU A 24 15.98 10.91 17.64
C GLU A 24 16.12 9.97 16.44
N VAL A 25 16.50 10.50 15.27
CA VAL A 25 16.76 9.69 14.07
C VAL A 25 17.80 8.60 14.37
N LYS A 26 18.91 8.94 15.04
CA LYS A 26 19.93 7.96 15.42
C LYS A 26 19.36 6.85 16.30
N SER A 27 18.59 7.20 17.33
CA SER A 27 17.96 6.19 18.19
C SER A 27 16.99 5.29 17.42
N ILE A 28 16.23 5.84 16.48
CA ILE A 28 15.28 5.09 15.64
C ILE A 28 16.04 4.12 14.71
N VAL A 29 17.12 4.59 14.08
CA VAL A 29 17.95 3.77 13.19
C VAL A 29 18.65 2.67 13.96
N GLU A 30 19.25 2.96 15.12
CA GLU A 30 19.88 1.95 15.98
C GLU A 30 18.88 0.85 16.39
N LYS A 31 17.65 1.23 16.75
CA LYS A 31 16.58 0.26 17.04
C LYS A 31 16.20 -0.57 15.82
N PHE A 32 16.16 0.02 14.62
CA PHE A 32 15.84 -0.68 13.38
C PHE A 32 16.94 -1.68 13.02
N GLU A 33 18.21 -1.29 13.11
CA GLU A 33 19.37 -2.13 12.77
C GLU A 33 19.51 -3.39 13.65
N VAL A 34 19.04 -3.34 14.90
CA VAL A 34 19.05 -4.51 15.80
C VAL A 34 17.85 -5.45 15.63
N MET A 35 16.86 -5.10 14.80
CA MET A 35 15.72 -5.99 14.52
C MET A 35 16.16 -7.17 13.63
N PRO A 36 15.46 -8.31 13.66
CA PRO A 36 15.68 -9.38 12.69
C PRO A 36 15.51 -8.88 11.24
N GLU A 37 16.32 -9.38 10.30
CA GLU A 37 16.29 -8.98 8.89
C GLU A 37 14.89 -9.11 8.27
N ILE A 38 14.17 -10.18 8.60
CA ILE A 38 12.78 -10.41 8.15
C ILE A 38 11.84 -9.27 8.59
N ASP A 39 12.05 -8.72 9.79
CA ASP A 39 11.24 -7.62 10.32
C ASP A 39 11.69 -6.27 9.75
N GLN A 40 12.98 -6.10 9.46
CA GLN A 40 13.51 -4.90 8.78
C GLN A 40 12.96 -4.78 7.35
N GLU A 41 13.02 -5.85 6.56
CA GLU A 41 12.59 -5.88 5.16
C GLU A 41 11.08 -5.90 4.98
N LYS A 42 10.34 -6.07 6.08
CA LYS A 42 8.89 -6.23 6.06
C LYS A 42 8.22 -4.99 5.45
N LYS A 43 7.64 -5.18 4.26
CA LYS A 43 6.96 -4.14 3.48
C LYS A 43 7.87 -2.98 3.06
N MET A 44 9.19 -3.18 3.04
CA MET A 44 10.08 -2.25 2.35
C MET A 44 9.74 -2.22 0.87
N VAL A 45 9.55 -1.02 0.32
CA VAL A 45 9.26 -0.80 -1.10
C VAL A 45 9.92 0.50 -1.52
N ASP A 46 10.36 0.56 -2.77
CA ASP A 46 10.72 1.80 -3.44
C ASP A 46 9.48 2.45 -4.09
N HIS A 47 9.67 3.63 -4.70
CA HIS A 47 8.58 4.36 -5.33
C HIS A 47 7.97 3.58 -6.51
N GLU A 48 8.79 2.98 -7.37
CA GLU A 48 8.30 2.23 -8.53
C GLU A 48 7.54 0.98 -8.10
N GLY A 49 8.09 0.21 -7.16
CA GLY A 49 7.47 -0.97 -6.57
C GLY A 49 6.15 -0.64 -5.89
N PHE A 50 6.09 0.46 -5.12
CA PHE A 50 4.85 0.92 -4.53
C PHE A 50 3.78 1.23 -5.59
N LEU A 51 4.14 1.94 -6.65
CA LEU A 51 3.20 2.26 -7.75
C LEU A 51 2.71 1.00 -8.44
N ARG A 52 3.62 0.08 -8.80
CA ARG A 52 3.27 -1.21 -9.40
C ARG A 52 2.32 -2.02 -8.53
N GLN A 53 2.64 -2.17 -7.24
CA GLN A 53 1.80 -2.90 -6.29
C GLN A 53 0.41 -2.24 -6.17
N THR A 54 0.35 -0.92 -6.11
CA THR A 54 -0.91 -0.17 -6.02
C THR A 54 -1.77 -0.34 -7.26
N ILE A 55 -1.17 -0.28 -8.45
CA ILE A 55 -1.88 -0.49 -9.72
C ILE A 55 -2.44 -1.92 -9.76
N THR A 56 -1.61 -2.94 -9.51
CA THR A 56 -2.03 -4.34 -9.51
C THR A 56 -3.17 -4.59 -8.54
N LYS A 57 -3.03 -4.12 -7.29
CA LYS A 57 -4.08 -4.25 -6.27
C LYS A 57 -5.40 -3.60 -6.70
N THR A 58 -5.31 -2.43 -7.32
CA THR A 58 -6.50 -1.70 -7.80
C THR A 58 -7.18 -2.45 -8.95
N LEU A 59 -6.40 -3.01 -9.87
CA LEU A 59 -6.93 -3.83 -10.97
C LEU A 59 -7.63 -5.09 -10.45
N ASP A 60 -7.05 -5.80 -9.49
CA ASP A 60 -7.65 -6.99 -8.89
C ASP A 60 -8.99 -6.68 -8.22
N ILE A 61 -9.07 -5.56 -7.49
CA ILE A 61 -10.31 -5.09 -6.87
C ILE A 61 -11.35 -4.79 -7.94
N ASN A 62 -10.96 -4.10 -9.02
CA ASN A 62 -11.86 -3.76 -10.11
C ASN A 62 -12.42 -5.02 -10.80
N MET A 63 -11.55 -5.99 -11.13
CA MET A 63 -11.95 -7.26 -11.73
C MET A 63 -12.93 -8.03 -10.84
N ARG A 64 -12.68 -8.06 -9.53
CA ARG A 64 -13.60 -8.68 -8.56
C ARG A 64 -14.97 -7.98 -8.57
N LYS A 65 -14.99 -6.65 -8.56
CA LYS A 65 -16.23 -5.87 -8.60
C LYS A 65 -17.00 -6.08 -9.90
N MET A 66 -16.32 -6.15 -11.04
CA MET A 66 -16.96 -6.48 -12.32
C MET A 66 -17.63 -7.86 -12.28
N LYS A 67 -16.97 -8.85 -11.69
CA LYS A 67 -17.53 -10.20 -11.53
C LYS A 67 -18.75 -10.19 -10.62
N GLU A 68 -18.65 -9.57 -9.44
CA GLU A 68 -19.75 -9.42 -8.49
C GLU A 68 -20.96 -8.72 -9.13
N ASN A 69 -20.72 -7.63 -9.88
CA ASN A 69 -21.78 -6.91 -10.57
C ASN A 69 -22.46 -7.77 -11.64
N LYS A 70 -21.69 -8.55 -12.41
CA LYS A 70 -22.24 -9.46 -13.42
C LYS A 70 -23.12 -10.55 -12.78
N GLU A 71 -22.68 -11.09 -11.65
CA GLU A 71 -23.47 -12.06 -10.88
C GLU A 71 -24.76 -11.44 -10.33
N LEU A 72 -24.71 -10.20 -9.85
CA LEU A 72 -25.88 -9.47 -9.38
C LEU A 72 -26.89 -9.26 -10.53
N MET A 73 -26.45 -8.76 -11.68
CA MET A 73 -27.34 -8.55 -12.84
C MET A 73 -28.00 -9.86 -13.30
N MET A 74 -27.27 -10.98 -13.26
CA MET A 74 -27.84 -12.28 -13.63
C MET A 74 -28.94 -12.70 -12.66
N LYS A 75 -28.74 -12.50 -11.34
CA LYS A 75 -29.75 -12.79 -10.32
C LYS A 75 -31.00 -11.94 -10.50
N GLU A 76 -30.83 -10.65 -10.79
CA GLU A 76 -31.94 -9.72 -11.06
C GLU A 76 -32.72 -10.15 -12.31
N ALA A 77 -32.02 -10.48 -13.40
CA ALA A 77 -32.65 -10.97 -14.62
C ALA A 77 -33.43 -12.27 -14.40
N MET A 78 -32.86 -13.24 -13.67
CA MET A 78 -33.56 -14.47 -13.29
C MET A 78 -34.81 -14.17 -12.48
N PHE A 79 -34.73 -13.28 -11.49
CA PHE A 79 -35.86 -12.90 -10.67
C PHE A 79 -37.00 -12.27 -11.50
N VAL A 80 -36.66 -11.39 -12.44
CA VAL A 80 -37.65 -10.80 -13.36
C VAL A 80 -38.31 -11.86 -14.24
N LEU A 81 -37.54 -12.80 -14.79
CA LEU A 81 -38.07 -13.88 -15.63
C LEU A 81 -38.98 -14.84 -14.85
N LEU A 82 -38.58 -15.21 -13.63
CA LEU A 82 -39.34 -16.12 -12.76
C LEU A 82 -40.61 -15.48 -12.20
N ASN A 83 -40.62 -14.16 -12.00
CA ASN A 83 -41.80 -13.44 -11.51
C ASN A 83 -42.81 -13.07 -12.60
N GLY A 84 -42.62 -13.56 -13.85
CA GLY A 84 -43.63 -13.61 -14.90
C GLY A 84 -44.54 -12.38 -14.98
N LYS A 85 -44.07 -11.30 -15.61
CA LYS A 85 -45.00 -10.38 -16.26
C LYS A 85 -45.33 -10.94 -17.64
N GLY A 86 -46.17 -11.96 -17.65
CA GLY A 86 -46.97 -12.44 -18.78
C GLY A 86 -48.44 -12.27 -18.46
#